data_AF-A0A0F8W495-F1
#
_entry.id   AF-A0A0F8W495-F1
#
_cell.length_a   1.000
_cell.length_b   1.000
_cell.length_c   1.000
_cell.angle_alpha   90.00
_cell.angle_beta   90.00
_cell.angle_gamma   90.00
#
_symmetry.space_group_name_H-M   'P 1'
#
loop_
_entity.id
_entity.type
_entity.pdbx_description
1 polymer ?
#
loop_
_entity_poly.entity_id
_entity_poly.type
_entity_poly.pdbx_seq_one_letter_code
_entity_poly.pdbx_strand_id
1 'polypeptide(L)'
;MVLTPQGTLAEKMRAGGAGIPAFYTATGYGTPVAEGKEVKEFAGRPYILEESITGEFAIVKAWKADRYGNLVFRHTAMNFNPMAATAGKITVAEVEEIVEPGELEPSQIHTPGIFVNRVIKGSFEKRIERVTTSD
;
A
#
# COMPACT_ATOMS: atom_id res chain seq x y z
N MET A 1 -2.85 -17.46 12.18
CA MET A 1 -2.79 -16.77 10.87
C MET A 1 -4.02 -15.89 10.76
N VAL A 2 -3.88 -14.58 10.54
CA VAL A 2 -5.03 -13.66 10.46
C VAL A 2 -5.37 -13.41 9.00
N LEU A 3 -6.51 -13.92 8.54
CA LEU A 3 -7.03 -13.61 7.20
C LEU A 3 -7.76 -12.26 7.25
N THR A 4 -7.27 -11.30 6.47
CA THR A 4 -7.88 -9.97 6.34
C THR A 4 -8.38 -9.79 4.92
N PRO A 5 -9.65 -9.42 4.69
CA PRO A 5 -10.16 -9.11 3.36
C PRO A 5 -9.26 -8.07 2.66
N GLN A 6 -9.00 -8.24 1.37
CA GLN A 6 -8.01 -7.43 0.64
C GLN A 6 -8.28 -5.92 0.75
N GLY A 7 -9.53 -5.49 0.59
CA GLY A 7 -9.92 -4.08 0.72
C GLY A 7 -9.71 -3.55 2.13
N THR A 8 -10.03 -4.36 3.14
CA THR A 8 -9.76 -4.02 4.54
C THR A 8 -8.26 -3.91 4.80
N LEU A 9 -7.44 -4.84 4.30
CA LEU A 9 -5.99 -4.80 4.47
C LEU A 9 -5.37 -3.54 3.83
N ALA A 10 -5.82 -3.17 2.63
CA ALA A 10 -5.42 -1.94 1.96
C ALA A 10 -5.74 -0.71 2.83
N GLU A 11 -6.99 -0.63 3.31
CA GLU A 11 -7.46 0.50 4.10
C GLU A 11 -6.78 0.58 5.47
N LYS A 12 -6.44 -0.56 6.10
CA LYS A 12 -5.66 -0.58 7.35
C LYS A 12 -4.29 0.06 7.18
N MET A 13 -3.57 -0.24 6.10
CA MET A 13 -2.27 0.40 5.81
C MET A 13 -2.44 1.89 5.51
N ARG A 14 -3.42 2.24 4.66
CA ARG A 14 -3.71 3.64 4.33
C ARG A 14 -4.06 4.46 5.57
N ALA A 15 -4.91 3.92 6.45
CA ALA A 15 -5.30 4.53 7.71
C ALA A 15 -4.08 4.74 8.62
N GLY A 16 -3.19 3.75 8.72
CA GLY A 16 -1.96 3.84 9.50
C GLY A 16 -1.05 4.96 9.02
N GLY A 17 -0.81 5.06 7.71
CA GLY A 17 -0.02 6.14 7.14
C GLY A 17 -0.67 7.53 7.20
N ALA A 18 -2.00 7.58 7.32
CA ALA A 18 -2.76 8.82 7.48
C ALA A 18 -2.97 9.23 8.95
N GLY A 19 -2.49 8.46 9.93
CA GLY A 19 -2.70 8.72 11.36
C GLY A 19 -4.13 8.47 11.84
N ILE A 20 -4.91 7.66 11.13
CA ILE A 20 -6.27 7.26 11.52
C ILE A 20 -6.17 5.96 12.32
N PRO A 21 -6.47 5.96 13.64
CA PRO A 21 -6.21 4.79 14.49
C PRO A 21 -7.12 3.60 14.16
N ALA A 22 -8.36 3.84 13.76
CA ALA A 22 -9.32 2.81 13.37
C ALA A 22 -10.41 3.38 12.45
N PHE A 23 -11.10 2.52 11.70
CA PHE A 23 -12.21 2.87 10.82
C PHE A 23 -13.27 1.76 10.80
N TYR A 24 -14.52 2.09 10.45
CA TYR A 24 -15.58 1.09 10.29
C TYR A 24 -15.72 0.66 8.83
N THR A 25 -15.93 -0.63 8.58
CA THR A 25 -16.21 -1.19 7.24
C THR A 25 -17.31 -2.25 7.31
N ALA A 26 -18.11 -2.37 6.26
CA ALA A 26 -19.10 -3.46 6.15
C ALA A 26 -18.45 -4.80 5.76
N THR A 27 -17.22 -4.76 5.24
CA THR A 27 -16.50 -5.93 4.74
C THR A 27 -16.17 -6.88 5.90
N GLY A 28 -16.70 -8.11 5.83
CA GLY A 28 -16.46 -9.15 6.83
C GLY A 28 -17.54 -9.27 7.90
N TYR A 29 -18.50 -8.34 7.98
CA TYR A 29 -19.66 -8.49 8.85
C TYR A 29 -20.44 -9.77 8.53
N GLY A 30 -20.88 -10.50 9.56
CA GLY A 30 -21.58 -11.78 9.42
C GLY A 30 -20.68 -12.96 9.02
N THR A 31 -19.36 -12.78 9.04
CA THR A 31 -18.37 -13.84 8.76
C THR A 31 -17.43 -14.00 9.96
N PRO A 32 -16.61 -15.08 10.01
CA PRO A 32 -15.61 -15.24 11.07
C PRO A 32 -14.62 -14.08 11.20
N VAL A 33 -14.43 -13.27 10.15
CA VAL A 33 -13.59 -12.06 10.20
C VAL A 33 -14.12 -11.03 11.21
N ALA A 34 -15.42 -11.02 11.52
CA ALA A 34 -16.05 -10.09 12.46
C ALA A 34 -15.96 -10.53 13.93
N GLU A 35 -15.54 -11.76 14.22
CA GLU A 35 -15.51 -12.29 15.58
C GLU A 35 -14.60 -11.44 16.49
N GLY A 36 -15.14 -11.00 17.62
CA GLY A 36 -14.42 -10.17 18.60
C GLY A 36 -14.24 -8.69 18.22
N LYS A 37 -14.78 -8.24 17.08
CA LYS A 37 -14.70 -6.82 16.68
C LYS A 37 -15.92 -6.03 17.12
N GLU A 38 -15.72 -4.75 17.39
CA GLU A 38 -16.83 -3.83 17.67
C GLU A 38 -17.72 -3.70 16.44
N VAL A 39 -19.04 -3.75 16.64
CA VAL A 39 -20.04 -3.55 15.60
C VAL A 39 -20.77 -2.24 15.85
N LYS A 40 -20.90 -1.42 14.82
CA LYS A 40 -21.69 -0.19 14.86
C LYS A 40 -22.63 -0.10 13.67
N GLU A 41 -23.85 0.35 13.90
CA GLU A 41 -24.82 0.58 12.86
C GLU A 41 -24.73 2.01 12.32
N PHE A 42 -24.71 2.13 10.99
CA PHE A 42 -24.83 3.40 10.28
C PHE A 42 -25.95 3.27 9.24
N ALA A 43 -26.96 4.14 9.34
CA ALA A 43 -28.10 4.17 8.42
C ALA A 43 -28.79 2.80 8.21
N GLY A 44 -29.02 2.04 9.29
CA GLY A 44 -29.68 0.73 9.24
C GLY A 44 -28.79 -0.42 8.76
N ARG A 45 -27.48 -0.19 8.56
CA ARG A 45 -26.54 -1.22 8.12
C ARG A 45 -25.41 -1.41 9.16
N PRO A 46 -25.06 -2.66 9.51
CA PRO A 46 -23.97 -2.95 10.45
C PRO A 46 -22.59 -2.88 9.78
N TYR A 47 -21.62 -2.36 10.53
CA TYR A 47 -20.21 -2.25 10.16
C TYR A 47 -19.33 -2.75 11.31
N ILE A 48 -18.16 -3.31 11.00
CA ILE A 48 -17.16 -3.74 11.98
C ILE A 48 -16.03 -2.72 12.08
N LEU A 49 -15.51 -2.49 13.29
CA LEU A 49 -14.33 -1.67 13.53
C LEU A 49 -13.06 -2.44 13.15
N GLU A 50 -12.18 -1.79 12.39
CA GLU A 50 -10.85 -2.27 12.02
C GLU A 50 -9.80 -1.26 12.45
N GLU A 51 -8.78 -1.72 13.17
CA GLU A 51 -7.65 -0.90 13.59
C GLU A 51 -6.67 -0.70 12.42
N SER A 52 -5.99 0.44 12.36
CA SER A 52 -4.94 0.65 11.38
C SER A 52 -3.76 -0.30 11.55
N ILE A 53 -2.96 -0.46 10.49
CA ILE A 53 -1.70 -1.21 10.52
C ILE A 53 -0.56 -0.23 10.25
N THR A 54 0.46 -0.30 11.10
CA THR A 54 1.75 0.36 10.92
C THR A 54 2.87 -0.67 11.02
N GLY A 55 4.06 -0.33 10.53
CA GLY A 55 5.24 -1.19 10.63
C GLY A 55 6.51 -0.40 10.89
N GLU A 56 7.47 -1.01 11.58
CA GLU A 56 8.79 -0.39 11.77
C GLU A 56 9.52 -0.22 10.42
N PHE A 57 9.28 -1.13 9.48
CA PHE A 57 9.82 -1.07 8.13
C PHE A 57 8.74 -1.31 7.09
N ALA A 58 8.80 -0.55 6.00
CA ALA A 58 8.09 -0.85 4.76
C ALA A 58 9.10 -1.11 3.65
N ILE A 59 8.95 -2.23 2.96
CA ILE A 59 9.77 -2.61 1.80
C ILE A 59 8.85 -2.57 0.59
N VAL A 60 9.14 -1.68 -0.35
CA VAL A 60 8.28 -1.42 -1.50
C VAL A 60 9.07 -1.48 -2.80
N LYS A 61 8.37 -1.79 -3.88
CA LYS A 61 8.92 -1.89 -5.23
C LYS A 61 8.27 -0.85 -6.13
N ALA A 62 9.05 0.04 -6.72
CA ALA A 62 8.59 1.00 -7.72
C ALA A 62 9.28 0.79 -9.07
N TRP A 63 8.78 1.43 -10.13
CA TRP A 63 9.44 1.40 -11.44
C TRP A 63 10.60 2.40 -11.46
N LYS A 64 10.32 3.68 -11.16
CA LYS A 64 11.33 4.73 -11.07
C LYS A 64 11.29 5.44 -9.73
N ALA A 65 12.43 5.97 -9.32
CA ALA A 65 12.52 6.99 -8.27
C ALA A 65 13.45 8.13 -8.67
N ASP A 66 13.20 9.33 -8.17
CA ASP A 66 14.23 10.38 -8.15
C ASP A 66 15.10 10.30 -6.88
N ARG A 67 16.15 11.13 -6.81
CA ARG A 67 17.04 11.20 -5.63
C ARG A 67 16.37 11.72 -4.35
N TYR A 68 15.20 12.35 -4.45
CA TYR A 68 14.40 12.77 -3.30
C TYR A 68 13.41 11.69 -2.83
N GLY A 69 13.36 10.54 -3.51
CA GLY A 69 12.52 9.42 -3.16
C GLY A 69 11.12 9.47 -3.77
N ASN A 70 10.82 10.40 -4.68
CA ASN A 70 9.54 10.42 -5.38
C ASN A 70 9.42 9.17 -6.25
N LEU A 71 8.33 8.40 -6.08
CA LEU A 71 8.17 7.11 -6.75
C LEU A 71 7.13 7.16 -7.87
N VAL A 72 7.44 6.48 -8.96
CA VAL A 72 6.50 6.16 -10.04
C VAL A 72 6.38 4.64 -10.15
N PHE A 73 5.15 4.11 -10.10
CA PHE A 73 4.85 2.70 -10.34
C PHE A 73 4.38 2.47 -11.77
N ARG A 74 4.40 1.21 -12.22
CA ARG A 74 4.05 0.85 -13.59
C ARG A 74 2.93 -0.19 -13.60
N HIS A 75 1.81 0.17 -14.21
CA HIS A 75 0.62 -0.69 -14.33
C HIS A 75 0.15 -1.23 -12.97
N THR A 76 -0.29 -2.50 -12.93
CA THR A 76 -0.79 -3.18 -11.72
C THR A 76 0.30 -3.48 -10.68
N ALA A 77 1.59 -3.23 -10.99
CA ALA A 77 2.67 -3.33 -10.01
C ALA A 77 2.59 -2.27 -8.90
N MET A 78 1.72 -1.25 -9.06
CA MET A 78 1.46 -0.27 -8.01
C MET A 78 0.81 -0.88 -6.76
N ASN A 79 -0.11 -1.84 -6.93
CA ASN A 79 -0.88 -2.52 -5.88
C ASN A 79 -0.84 -1.89 -4.46
N PHE A 80 -0.17 -2.54 -3.51
CA PHE A 80 -0.09 -2.13 -2.11
C PHE A 80 1.10 -1.21 -1.81
N ASN A 81 2.02 -1.02 -2.76
CA ASN A 81 3.28 -0.32 -2.52
C ASN A 81 3.09 1.11 -1.95
N PRO A 82 2.22 1.99 -2.49
CA PRO A 82 2.00 3.31 -1.92
C PRO A 82 1.48 3.28 -0.48
N MET A 83 0.53 2.41 -0.19
CA MET A 83 -0.08 2.31 1.14
C MET A 83 0.92 1.75 2.16
N ALA A 84 1.70 0.74 1.77
CA ALA A 84 2.77 0.20 2.60
C ALA A 84 3.84 1.26 2.89
N ALA A 85 4.27 2.03 1.88
CA ALA A 85 5.25 3.10 2.05
C ALA A 85 4.81 4.14 3.08
N THR A 86 3.52 4.49 3.10
CA THR A 86 3.00 5.47 4.07
C THR A 86 2.85 4.90 5.48
N ALA A 87 2.63 3.58 5.62
CA ALA A 87 2.44 2.92 6.91
C ALA A 87 3.74 2.53 7.62
N GLY A 88 4.88 2.62 6.91
CA GLY A 88 6.21 2.30 7.43
C GLY A 88 6.85 3.49 8.13
N LYS A 89 7.44 3.24 9.30
CA LYS A 89 8.32 4.22 9.99
C LYS A 89 9.63 4.42 9.24
N ILE A 90 10.17 3.35 8.67
CA ILE A 90 11.33 3.38 7.76
C ILE A 90 10.96 2.68 6.45
N THR A 91 10.83 3.45 5.38
CA THR A 91 10.51 2.94 4.05
C THR A 91 11.76 2.82 3.18
N VAL A 92 11.97 1.63 2.64
CA VAL A 92 13.00 1.31 1.65
C VAL A 92 12.32 0.96 0.33
N ALA A 93 12.60 1.75 -0.71
CA ALA A 93 12.06 1.55 -2.04
C ALA A 93 13.13 0.94 -2.96
N GLU A 94 12.86 -0.26 -3.45
CA GLU A 94 13.61 -0.89 -4.53
C GLU A 94 13.06 -0.43 -5.89
N VAL A 95 13.92 0.06 -6.78
CA VAL A 95 13.52 0.63 -8.08
C VAL A 95 14.34 0.08 -9.23
N GLU A 96 13.78 0.10 -10.44
CA GLU A 96 14.52 -0.27 -11.66
C GLU A 96 15.40 0.88 -12.16
N GLU A 97 14.90 2.10 -12.03
CA GLU A 97 15.59 3.30 -12.50
C GLU A 97 15.64 4.35 -11.37
N ILE A 98 16.83 4.95 -11.19
CA ILE A 98 16.99 6.18 -10.41
C ILE A 98 17.28 7.29 -11.41
N VAL A 99 16.51 8.36 -11.34
CA VAL A 99 16.62 9.54 -12.20
C VAL A 99 16.99 10.78 -11.38
N GLU A 100 17.41 11.85 -12.05
CA GLU A 100 17.70 13.11 -11.37
C GLU A 100 16.40 13.87 -11.01
N PRO A 101 16.40 14.66 -9.93
CA PRO A 101 15.25 15.51 -9.61
C PRO A 101 14.85 16.42 -10.77
N GLY A 102 13.54 16.49 -11.04
CA GLY A 102 12.99 17.23 -12.17
C GLY A 102 12.79 16.40 -13.45
N GLU A 103 13.36 15.18 -13.53
CA GLU A 103 13.07 14.25 -14.63
C GLU A 103 11.73 13.51 -14.46
N LEU A 104 11.23 13.43 -13.24
CA LEU A 104 9.86 12.98 -12.97
C LEU A 104 8.92 14.18 -13.02
N GLU A 105 7.96 14.13 -13.96
CA GLU A 105 6.89 15.11 -14.05
C GLU A 105 6.08 15.13 -12.73
N PRO A 106 5.93 16.29 -12.05
CA PRO A 106 5.30 16.34 -10.73
C PRO A 106 3.89 15.75 -10.68
N SER A 107 3.12 15.90 -11.76
CA SER A 107 1.76 15.34 -11.88
C SER A 107 1.72 13.82 -12.05
N GLN A 108 2.86 13.18 -12.28
CA GLN A 108 3.00 11.72 -12.46
C GLN A 108 3.61 11.02 -11.24
N ILE A 109 3.98 11.77 -10.19
CA ILE A 109 4.49 11.19 -8.94
C ILE A 109 3.34 10.53 -8.18
N HIS A 110 3.47 9.23 -7.90
CA HIS A 110 2.43 8.44 -7.23
C HIS A 110 2.61 8.41 -5.71
N THR A 111 3.84 8.22 -5.24
CA THR A 111 4.20 8.31 -3.82
C THR A 111 5.24 9.43 -3.68
N PRO A 112 4.89 10.54 -3.00
CA PRO A 112 5.84 11.60 -2.72
C PRO A 112 7.01 11.10 -1.87
N GLY A 113 8.20 11.65 -2.11
CA GLY A 113 9.44 11.22 -1.46
C GLY A 113 9.49 11.38 0.05
N ILE A 114 8.58 12.18 0.63
CA ILE A 114 8.44 12.31 2.09
C ILE A 114 8.15 10.97 2.78
N PHE A 115 7.55 10.00 2.08
CA PHE A 115 7.26 8.66 2.61
C PHE A 115 8.38 7.66 2.37
N VAL A 116 9.53 8.07 1.82
CA VAL A 116 10.61 7.18 1.41
C VAL A 116 11.92 7.62 2.06
N ASN A 117 12.50 6.74 2.89
CA ASN A 117 13.75 7.03 3.59
C ASN A 117 14.98 6.60 2.80
N ARG A 118 14.87 5.52 2.00
CA ARG A 118 15.98 4.97 1.23
C ARG A 118 15.50 4.49 -0.14
N VAL A 119 16.29 4.74 -1.16
CA VAL A 119 16.07 4.26 -2.53
C VAL A 119 17.24 3.36 -2.93
N ILE A 120 16.94 2.18 -3.46
CA ILE A 120 17.93 1.21 -3.91
C ILE A 120 17.60 0.83 -5.36
N LYS A 121 18.58 0.99 -6.26
CA LYS A 121 18.47 0.49 -7.63
C LYS A 121 18.74 -1.01 -7.65
N GLY A 122 17.82 -1.80 -8.21
CA GLY A 122 17.92 -3.25 -8.30
C GLY A 122 17.68 -3.79 -9.70
N SER A 123 18.04 -5.07 -9.90
CA SER A 123 17.64 -5.88 -11.04
C SER A 123 16.61 -6.92 -10.57
N PHE A 124 15.60 -7.21 -11.39
CA PHE A 124 14.44 -8.02 -10.96
C PHE A 124 14.08 -9.04 -12.03
N GLU A 125 13.81 -10.27 -11.61
CA GLU A 125 13.41 -11.37 -12.49
C GLU A 125 11.98 -11.22 -13.05
N LYS A 126 11.09 -10.55 -12.30
CA LYS A 126 9.69 -10.29 -12.67
C LYS A 126 8.94 -11.53 -13.21
N ARG A 127 8.97 -12.61 -12.43
CA ARG A 127 8.27 -13.87 -12.76
C ARG A 127 6.78 -13.63 -12.99
N ILE A 128 6.23 -14.27 -14.02
CA ILE A 128 4.79 -14.30 -14.30
C ILE A 128 4.27 -15.64 -13.81
N GLU A 129 3.30 -15.62 -12.88
CA GLU A 129 2.72 -16.84 -12.32
C GLU A 129 1.98 -17.67 -13.38
N ARG A 130 1.17 -16.99 -14.21
CA ARG A 130 0.41 -17.62 -15.30
C ARG A 130 0.44 -16.73 -16.54
N VAL A 131 1.18 -17.17 -17.56
CA VAL A 131 1.17 -16.51 -18.88
C VAL A 131 -0.12 -16.91 -19.60
N THR A 132 -0.92 -15.94 -20.02
CA THR A 132 -2.15 -16.17 -20.79
C THR A 132 -2.18 -15.18 -21.96
N THR A 133 -2.31 -15.70 -23.17
CA THR A 133 -2.32 -14.93 -24.43
C THR A 133 -3.61 -15.22 -25.20
N SER A 134 -4.04 -14.29 -26.04
CA SER A 134 -5.10 -14.48 -27.03
C SER A 134 -4.52 -14.29 -28.44
N ASP A 135 -5.14 -14.93 -29.42
CA ASP A 135 -4.80 -14.75 -30.85
C ASP A 135 -5.15 -13.34 -31.37
#